data_AF-A0A081N7Z1-F1
#
_entry.id   AF-A0A081N7Z1-F1
#
_cell.length_a   1.000
_cell.length_b   1.000
_cell.length_c   1.000
_cell.angle_alpha   90.00
_cell.angle_beta   90.00
_cell.angle_gamma   90.00
#
_symmetry.space_group_name_H-M   'P 1'
#
loop_
_entity.id
_entity.type
_entity.pdbx_description
1 polymer ?
#
loop_
_entity_poly.entity_id
_entity_poly.type
_entity_poly.pdbx_seq_one_letter_code
_entity_poly.pdbx_strand_id
1 'polypeptide(L)'
;MTAKRKRHKPEFKAQVALEAYKGEKTINQLASEHEVAAVQVSQWKRQLLQGVPEVFGRARPEVDPDALTAPLYQEIGRLKMELDWLKKKSGNVH
;
A
#
# COMPACT_ATOMS: atom_id res chain seq x y z
N MET A 1 -32.90 -13.65 -5.62
CA MET A 1 -32.20 -12.59 -6.37
C MET A 1 -30.90 -12.27 -5.66
N THR A 2 -29.75 -12.52 -6.29
CA THR A 2 -28.42 -12.25 -5.72
C THR A 2 -28.13 -10.75 -5.78
N ALA A 3 -28.40 -10.04 -4.68
CA ALA A 3 -28.07 -8.61 -4.58
C ALA A 3 -26.56 -8.42 -4.83
N LYS A 4 -26.23 -7.65 -5.87
CA LYS A 4 -24.85 -7.31 -6.25
C LYS A 4 -24.21 -6.60 -5.05
N ARG A 5 -23.23 -7.26 -4.40
CA ARG A 5 -22.54 -6.71 -3.22
C ARG A 5 -21.92 -5.35 -3.58
N LYS A 6 -22.45 -4.26 -3.02
CA LYS A 6 -21.83 -2.93 -3.11
C LYS A 6 -20.43 -3.00 -2.49
N ARG A 7 -19.40 -2.70 -3.28
CA ARG A 7 -18.02 -2.61 -2.80
C ARG A 7 -17.75 -1.17 -2.36
N HIS A 8 -17.44 -0.99 -1.09
CA HIS A 8 -17.01 0.30 -0.55
C HIS A 8 -15.49 0.46 -0.69
N LYS A 9 -15.03 1.70 -0.93
CA LYS A 9 -13.61 2.04 -0.99
C LYS A 9 -12.94 1.86 0.39
N PRO A 10 -11.64 1.55 0.46
CA PRO A 10 -10.93 1.36 1.73
C PRO A 10 -11.03 2.56 2.68
N GLU A 11 -10.93 3.79 2.15
CA GLU A 11 -10.94 5.04 2.91
C GLU A 11 -12.28 5.22 3.62
N PHE A 12 -13.37 4.95 2.90
CA PHE A 12 -14.72 5.02 3.46
C PHE A 12 -14.93 4.02 4.59
N LYS A 13 -14.46 2.77 4.42
CA LYS A 13 -14.55 1.75 5.48
C LYS A 13 -13.78 2.17 6.73
N ALA A 14 -12.58 2.73 6.56
CA ALA A 14 -11.74 3.20 7.65
C ALA A 14 -12.40 4.36 8.41
N GLN A 15 -12.99 5.32 7.69
CA GLN A 15 -13.73 6.43 8.29
C GLN A 15 -14.91 5.93 9.15
N VAL A 16 -15.79 5.10 8.57
CA VAL A 16 -16.96 4.57 9.29
C VAL A 16 -16.54 3.69 10.48
N ALA A 17 -15.48 2.91 10.35
CA ALA A 17 -14.93 2.13 11.45
C ALA A 17 -14.41 3.00 12.60
N LEU A 18 -13.78 4.13 12.28
CA LEU A 18 -13.27 5.08 13.27
C LEU A 18 -14.40 5.79 14.00
N GLU A 19 -15.44 6.24 13.28
CA GLU A 19 -16.65 6.82 13.88
C GLU A 19 -17.35 5.81 14.81
N ALA A 20 -17.48 4.56 14.37
CA ALA A 20 -18.02 3.49 15.19
C ALA A 20 -17.14 3.16 16.41
N TYR A 21 -15.82 3.35 16.32
CA TYR A 21 -14.89 3.19 17.43
C TYR A 21 -15.03 4.32 18.46
N LYS A 22 -15.11 5.58 18.01
CA LYS A 22 -15.32 6.77 18.86
C LYS A 22 -16.59 6.66 19.71
N GLY A 23 -17.64 6.05 19.17
CA GLY A 23 -18.86 5.75 19.92
C GLY A 23 -19.79 6.94 20.14
N GLU A 24 -19.56 8.07 19.48
CA GLU A 24 -20.45 9.25 19.48
C GLU A 24 -21.83 8.95 18.88
N LYS A 25 -21.87 8.02 17.91
CA LYS A 25 -23.08 7.50 17.28
C LYS A 25 -23.14 5.99 17.46
N THR A 26 -24.35 5.47 17.60
CA THR A 26 -24.57 4.01 17.63
C THR A 26 -24.32 3.40 16.25
N ILE A 27 -24.05 2.08 16.22
CA ILE A 27 -23.88 1.33 14.97
C ILE A 27 -25.09 1.50 14.04
N ASN A 28 -26.31 1.54 14.59
CA ASN A 28 -27.53 1.67 13.80
C ASN A 28 -27.68 3.07 13.20
N GLN A 29 -27.30 4.12 13.93
CA GLN A 29 -27.29 5.49 13.41
C GLN A 29 -26.28 5.64 12.27
N LEU A 30 -25.06 5.12 12.45
CA LEU A 30 -24.02 5.11 11.39
C LEU A 30 -24.46 4.30 10.17
N ALA A 31 -25.11 3.16 10.40
CA ALA A 31 -25.69 2.34 9.34
C ALA A 31 -26.72 3.13 8.50
N SER A 32 -27.62 3.85 9.17
CA SER A 32 -28.61 4.70 8.50
C SER A 32 -27.97 5.88 7.77
N GLU A 33 -27.06 6.61 8.41
CA GLU A 33 -26.43 7.82 7.86
C GLU A 33 -25.55 7.53 6.64
N HIS A 34 -24.85 6.40 6.65
CA HIS A 34 -23.95 6.01 5.57
C HIS A 34 -24.61 5.05 4.56
N GLU A 35 -25.88 4.71 4.74
CA GLU A 35 -26.62 3.71 3.94
C GLU A 35 -25.92 2.35 3.86
N VAL A 36 -25.35 1.92 4.98
CA VAL A 36 -24.59 0.67 5.13
C VAL A 36 -25.33 -0.26 6.10
N ALA A 37 -25.27 -1.58 5.91
CA ALA A 37 -25.84 -2.50 6.90
C ALA A 37 -25.07 -2.44 8.24
N ALA A 38 -25.78 -2.42 9.37
CA ALA A 38 -25.20 -2.40 10.71
C ALA A 38 -24.14 -3.51 10.97
N VAL A 39 -24.33 -4.67 10.35
CA VAL A 39 -23.36 -5.78 10.39
C VAL A 39 -22.03 -5.39 9.74
N GLN A 40 -22.04 -4.64 8.64
CA GLN A 40 -20.82 -4.18 7.97
C GLN A 40 -20.09 -3.13 8.81
N VAL A 41 -20.82 -2.19 9.44
CA VAL A 41 -20.24 -1.20 10.36
C VAL A 41 -19.54 -1.90 11.53
N SER A 42 -20.20 -2.90 12.12
CA SER A 42 -19.64 -3.72 13.20
C SER A 42 -18.39 -4.50 12.74
N GLN A 43 -18.43 -5.05 11.52
CA GLN A 43 -17.30 -5.75 10.93
C GLN A 43 -16.12 -4.81 10.71
N TRP A 44 -16.32 -3.61 10.17
CA TRP A 44 -15.24 -2.66 9.91
C TRP A 44 -14.64 -2.13 11.21
N LYS A 45 -15.45 -1.86 12.24
CA LYS A 45 -14.95 -1.53 13.59
C LYS A 45 -14.02 -2.62 14.12
N ARG A 46 -14.40 -3.90 13.96
CA ARG A 46 -13.57 -5.04 14.37
C ARG A 46 -12.27 -5.13 13.56
N GLN A 47 -12.35 -4.94 12.23
CA GLN A 47 -11.18 -4.93 11.36
C GLN A 47 -10.19 -3.83 11.76
N LEU A 48 -10.69 -2.63 12.08
CA LEU A 48 -9.86 -1.54 12.57
C LEU A 48 -9.13 -1.93 13.88
N LEU A 49 -9.85 -2.45 14.87
CA LEU A 49 -9.25 -2.88 16.14
C LEU A 49 -8.20 -3.98 15.98
N GLN A 50 -8.39 -4.89 15.02
CA GLN A 50 -7.44 -5.97 14.72
C GLN A 50 -6.22 -5.48 13.94
N GLY A 51 -6.39 -4.51 13.03
CA GLY A 51 -5.31 -3.98 12.20
C GLY A 51 -4.45 -2.92 12.90
N VAL A 52 -4.98 -2.21 13.89
CA VAL A 52 -4.23 -1.17 14.62
C VAL A 52 -2.93 -1.71 15.25
N PRO A 53 -2.90 -2.87 15.94
CA PRO A 53 -1.66 -3.46 16.44
C PRO A 53 -0.61 -3.70 15.35
N GLU A 54 -1.01 -4.04 14.13
CA GLU A 54 -0.08 -4.25 13.02
C GLU A 54 0.56 -2.94 12.54
N VAL A 55 -0.17 -1.82 12.62
CA VAL A 55 0.36 -0.49 12.27
C VAL A 55 1.45 -0.06 13.24
N PHE A 56 1.29 -0.35 14.53
CA PHE A 56 2.27 -0.01 15.57
C PHE A 56 3.35 -1.10 15.75
N GLY A 57 3.07 -2.34 15.36
CA GLY A 57 3.97 -3.48 15.49
C GLY A 57 4.84 -3.75 14.25
N ARG A 58 4.47 -3.22 13.07
CA ARG A 58 5.38 -3.20 11.92
C ARG A 58 6.49 -2.20 12.20
N ALA A 59 7.68 -2.71 12.52
CA ALA A 59 8.89 -2.09 12.01
C ALA A 59 8.71 -2.00 10.49
N ARG A 60 8.81 -0.79 9.93
CA ARG A 60 8.86 -0.62 8.48
C ARG A 60 9.92 -1.62 7.98
N PRO A 61 9.61 -2.53 7.03
CA PRO A 61 10.63 -3.42 6.53
C PRO A 61 11.80 -2.55 6.14
N GLU A 62 12.96 -2.83 6.72
CA GLU A 62 14.19 -2.14 6.39
C GLU A 62 14.49 -2.54 4.96
N VAL A 63 13.98 -1.72 4.03
CA VAL A 63 14.21 -1.91 2.62
C VAL A 63 15.67 -1.53 2.44
N ASP A 64 16.50 -2.54 2.24
CA ASP A 64 17.91 -2.34 1.93
C ASP A 64 18.01 -1.47 0.67
N PRO A 65 18.42 -0.19 0.80
CA PRO A 65 18.52 0.70 -0.34
C PRO A 65 19.60 0.24 -1.33
N ASP A 66 20.61 -0.50 -0.85
CA ASP A 66 21.66 -1.06 -1.68
C ASP A 66 21.13 -2.24 -2.50
N ALA A 67 20.25 -3.08 -1.95
CA ALA A 67 19.58 -4.13 -2.71
C ALA A 67 18.71 -3.57 -3.86
N LEU A 68 18.14 -2.37 -3.69
CA LEU A 68 17.37 -1.69 -4.74
C LEU A 68 18.25 -1.02 -5.81
N THR A 69 19.42 -0.52 -5.42
CA THR A 69 20.29 0.31 -6.28
C THR A 69 21.43 -0.47 -6.93
N ALA A 70 21.84 -1.61 -6.37
CA ALA A 70 22.92 -2.45 -6.89
C ALA A 70 22.71 -2.87 -8.36
N PRO A 71 21.50 -3.28 -8.81
CA PRO A 71 21.29 -3.63 -10.22
C PRO A 71 21.52 -2.45 -11.16
N LEU A 72 21.14 -1.23 -10.74
CA LEU A 72 21.35 -0.01 -11.52
C LEU A 72 22.84 0.33 -11.63
N TYR A 73 23.59 0.23 -10.54
CA TYR A 73 25.04 0.49 -10.55
C TYR A 73 25.81 -0.54 -11.38
N GLN A 74 25.40 -1.82 -11.34
CA GLN A 74 25.98 -2.87 -12.18
C GLN A 74 25.78 -2.56 -13.68
N GLU A 75 24.58 -2.16 -14.08
CA GLU A 75 24.30 -1.83 -15.47
C GLU A 75 25.07 -0.58 -15.92
N ILE A 76 25.17 0.46 -15.08
CA ILE A 76 26.00 1.64 -15.36
C ILE A 76 27.48 1.24 -15.57
N GLY A 77 28.01 0.35 -14.72
CA GLY A 77 29.38 -0.15 -14.83
C GLY A 77 29.62 -0.91 -16.13
N ARG A 78 28.71 -1.82 -16.47
CA ARG A 78 28.74 -2.57 -17.74
C ARG A 78 28.69 -1.63 -18.95
N LEU A 79 27.74 -0.69 -18.97
CA LEU A 79 27.60 0.28 -20.06
C LEU A 79 28.85 1.15 -20.20
N LYS A 80 29.50 1.55 -19.11
CA LYS A 80 30.79 2.26 -19.16
C LYS A 80 31.88 1.42 -19.83
N MET A 81 32.01 0.14 -19.46
CA MET A 81 32.98 -0.76 -20.08
C MET A 81 32.72 -0.97 -21.57
N GLU A 82 31.45 -1.16 -21.96
CA GLU A 82 31.05 -1.28 -23.38
C GLU A 82 31.40 -0.01 -24.15
N LEU A 83 31.11 1.18 -23.60
CA LEU A 83 31.46 2.45 -24.21
C LEU A 83 32.96 2.65 -24.34
N ASP A 84 33.75 2.33 -23.32
CA ASP A 84 35.20 2.47 -23.36
C ASP A 84 35.84 1.49 -24.35
N TRP A 85 35.30 0.27 -24.45
CA TRP A 85 35.70 -0.71 -25.46
C TRP A 85 35.39 -0.22 -26.88
N LEU A 86 34.19 0.34 -27.10
CA LEU A 86 33.80 0.91 -28.40
C LEU A 86 34.70 2.09 -28.78
N LYS A 87 34.98 3.02 -27.85
CA LYS A 87 35.90 4.15 -28.09
C LYS A 87 37.31 3.70 -28.44
N LYS A 88 37.84 2.68 -27.76
CA LYS A 88 39.15 2.12 -28.06
C LYS A 88 39.19 1.46 -29.44
N LYS A 89 38.12 0.73 -29.81
CA LYS A 89 37.99 0.10 -31.13
C LYS A 89 37.88 1.14 -32.25
N SER A 90 37.09 2.19 -32.08
CA SER A 90 36.91 3.23 -33.10
C SER A 90 38.12 4.15 -33.24
N GLY A 91 38.86 4.42 -32.16
CA GLY A 91 40.13 5.16 -32.21
C GLY A 91 41.31 4.40 -32.82
N ASN A 92 41.22 3.06 -32.88
CA ASN A 92 42.21 2.18 -33.53
C ASN A 92 41.95 1.96 -35.03
N VAL A 93 40.94 2.63 -35.62
CA VAL A 93 40.70 2.63 -37.07
C VAL A 93 41.20 3.95 -37.65
N HIS A 94 42.51 4.20 -37.57
CA HIS A 94 43.25 5.19 -38.36
C HIS A 94 44.57 4.55 -38.78
#